data_AF-A0AAF0AV47-F1
#
_entry.id   AF-A0AAF0AV47-F1
#
_cell.length_a   1.000
_cell.length_b   1.000
_cell.length_c   1.000
_cell.angle_alpha   90.00
_cell.angle_beta   90.00
_cell.angle_gamma   90.00
#
_symmetry.space_group_name_H-M   'P 1'
#
loop_
_entity.id
_entity.type
_entity.pdbx_description
1 polymer ?
#
loop_
_entity_poly.entity_id
_entity_poly.type
_entity_poly.pdbx_seq_one_letter_code
_entity_poly.pdbx_strand_id
1 'polypeptide(L)'
;MTPNWDIQIRIFCQRLRPQIVESNTELYLTVQTAKGSILLIVDKLVPYHVQFILEEGQENLQNLLNEYVKSSFKNLDTTITSLFNSCLQKWDTFASTRMDSSELTSDNGQGKQDPSRQEKKHVESTEKVVSNFSDLSIKEIVLPKDSSRSGSKNVKIKSLGNEKEGDSNEGLPSSNNTISQQKIPEREGFDQDNERQVPASQSDQIPRQVKTLQLQGNDYSLELTGLNLMNVGVLKAPRLKLVVKCIRCHYGNEVAVQEKYSLSCLRCNNGLQVIWLSGTIHVNSPRLGVLDLVGCAPVDVLPIDCFVSCLECTDEQEIVFKGLSSMQPMAQFCRSCRTRTLVQYQDTKFQLLKQREQAFGYQKPSNKSNKQNLGIVKGTPLPNRGACEHYKKSYRWFRFPCCNRIYACDKCHDIDQDHLNEYAKRIICGYCSFESMYTKEGTCSRCGNFTTRRQKSAFWEGGQGMRDPIRMSRKDPRKYKRVT
;
A
#
# COMPACT_ATOMS: atom_id res chain seq x y z
N MET A 1 -16.47 9.87 -40.55
CA MET A 1 -17.02 9.30 -39.30
C MET A 1 -17.98 10.33 -38.73
N THR A 2 -19.26 10.02 -38.60
CA THR A 2 -20.17 10.89 -37.83
C THR A 2 -19.76 10.81 -36.37
N PRO A 3 -19.41 11.93 -35.68
CA PRO A 3 -19.10 11.84 -34.27
C PRO A 3 -20.34 11.38 -33.54
N ASN A 4 -20.15 10.39 -32.68
CA ASN A 4 -21.21 9.86 -31.85
C ASN A 4 -21.52 10.92 -30.78
N TRP A 5 -22.56 11.70 -31.03
CA TRP A 5 -23.02 12.81 -30.18
C TRP A 5 -23.29 12.34 -28.75
N ASP A 6 -23.86 11.14 -28.61
CA ASP A 6 -24.13 10.51 -27.31
C ASP A 6 -22.85 10.22 -26.53
N ILE A 7 -21.76 9.84 -27.22
CA ILE A 7 -20.45 9.66 -26.59
C ILE A 7 -19.88 11.01 -26.13
N GLN A 8 -19.99 12.07 -26.94
CA GLN A 8 -19.50 13.40 -26.56
C GLN A 8 -20.26 13.96 -25.35
N ILE A 9 -21.58 13.82 -25.33
CA ILE A 9 -22.43 14.21 -24.20
C ILE A 9 -22.05 13.41 -22.96
N ARG A 10 -21.89 12.08 -23.08
CA ARG A 10 -21.49 11.22 -21.95
C ARG A 10 -20.15 11.65 -21.35
N ILE A 11 -19.15 11.94 -22.18
CA ILE A 11 -17.84 12.44 -21.75
C ILE A 11 -17.97 13.79 -21.05
N PHE A 12 -18.76 14.71 -21.62
CA PHE A 12 -19.02 16.01 -21.03
C PHE A 12 -19.66 15.88 -19.63
N CYS A 13 -20.66 15.00 -19.50
CA CYS A 13 -21.36 14.76 -18.24
C CYS A 13 -20.44 14.14 -17.17
N GLN A 14 -19.55 13.21 -17.54
CA GLN A 14 -18.60 12.62 -16.60
C GLN A 14 -17.57 13.63 -16.08
N ARG A 15 -17.09 14.53 -16.95
CA ARG A 15 -16.01 15.47 -16.60
C ARG A 15 -16.49 16.69 -15.83
N LEU A 16 -17.59 17.29 -16.25
CA LEU A 16 -18.06 18.58 -15.72
C LEU A 16 -19.25 18.45 -14.77
N ARG A 17 -19.83 17.24 -14.65
CA ARG A 17 -21.00 16.94 -13.81
C ARG A 17 -22.09 18.03 -13.89
N PRO A 18 -22.55 18.38 -15.11
CA PRO A 18 -23.62 19.35 -15.27
C PRO A 18 -24.92 18.83 -14.65
N GLN A 19 -25.81 19.74 -14.27
CA GLN A 19 -27.21 19.39 -14.10
C GLN A 19 -27.82 19.19 -15.49
N ILE A 20 -28.47 18.04 -15.69
CA ILE A 20 -28.99 17.61 -16.98
C ILE A 20 -30.51 17.68 -16.92
N VAL A 21 -31.11 18.42 -17.85
CA VAL A 21 -32.54 18.36 -18.15
C VAL A 21 -32.67 17.93 -19.60
N GLU A 22 -33.44 16.87 -19.84
CA GLU A 22 -33.56 16.26 -21.16
C GLU A 22 -34.97 16.44 -21.71
N SER A 23 -35.08 16.96 -22.93
CA SER A 23 -36.32 16.98 -23.70
C SER A 23 -36.24 16.02 -24.88
N ASN A 24 -37.36 15.84 -25.59
CA ASN A 24 -37.42 14.96 -26.76
C ASN A 24 -36.49 15.41 -27.90
N THR A 25 -36.20 16.71 -28.00
CA THR A 25 -35.43 17.30 -29.11
C THR A 25 -34.15 17.99 -28.66
N GLU A 26 -34.06 18.41 -27.40
CA GLU A 26 -32.95 19.20 -26.88
C GLU A 26 -32.43 18.61 -25.56
N LEU A 27 -31.17 18.89 -25.27
CA LEU A 27 -30.51 18.55 -24.02
C LEU A 27 -29.97 19.83 -23.38
N TYR A 28 -30.37 20.09 -22.15
CA TYR A 28 -29.98 21.26 -21.38
C TYR A 28 -28.94 20.84 -20.34
N LEU A 29 -27.74 21.38 -20.45
CA LEU A 29 -26.59 21.07 -19.59
C LEU A 29 -26.18 22.32 -18.83
N THR A 30 -26.51 22.38 -17.55
CA THR A 30 -26.14 23.52 -16.69
C THR A 30 -24.85 23.21 -15.95
N VAL A 31 -23.79 23.97 -16.22
CA VAL A 31 -22.49 23.84 -15.57
C VAL A 31 -22.25 25.03 -14.65
N GLN A 32 -21.97 24.75 -13.38
CA GLN A 32 -21.52 25.76 -12.42
C GLN A 32 -20.03 26.03 -12.62
N THR A 33 -19.67 27.26 -12.97
CA THR A 33 -18.27 27.67 -13.18
C THR A 33 -17.89 28.85 -12.30
N ALA A 34 -16.59 29.14 -12.20
CA ALA A 34 -16.10 30.33 -11.49
C ALA A 34 -16.56 31.66 -12.13
N LYS A 35 -17.14 31.63 -13.34
CA LYS A 35 -17.65 32.79 -14.08
C LYS A 35 -19.18 32.89 -14.06
N GLY A 36 -19.87 32.03 -13.30
CA GLY A 36 -21.33 31.97 -13.18
C GLY A 36 -21.92 30.63 -13.67
N SER A 37 -23.24 30.52 -13.62
CA SER A 37 -23.97 29.39 -14.20
C SER A 37 -24.02 29.50 -15.71
N ILE A 38 -23.52 28.49 -16.42
CA ILE A 38 -23.55 28.44 -17.88
C ILE A 38 -24.49 27.32 -18.29
N LEU A 39 -25.53 27.68 -19.04
CA LEU A 39 -26.46 26.72 -19.65
C LEU A 39 -26.05 26.46 -21.09
N LEU A 40 -25.78 25.19 -21.41
CA LEU A 40 -25.60 24.75 -22.80
C LEU A 40 -26.87 24.07 -23.28
N ILE A 41 -27.42 24.55 -24.39
CA ILE A 41 -28.48 23.90 -25.15
C ILE A 41 -27.85 23.12 -26.29
N VAL A 42 -28.10 21.83 -26.31
CA VAL A 42 -27.61 20.88 -27.31
C VAL A 42 -28.81 20.34 -28.07
N ASP A 43 -28.87 20.58 -29.38
CA ASP A 43 -29.89 19.99 -30.26
C ASP A 43 -29.52 18.52 -30.54
N LYS A 44 -30.50 17.61 -30.42
CA LYS A 44 -30.31 16.18 -30.71
C LYS A 44 -30.61 15.83 -32.17
N LEU A 45 -31.42 16.64 -32.86
CA LEU A 45 -31.84 16.43 -34.24
C LEU A 45 -30.84 17.04 -35.22
N VAL A 46 -30.22 18.16 -34.84
CA VAL A 46 -29.19 18.83 -35.65
C VAL A 46 -27.82 18.64 -35.00
N PRO A 47 -26.96 17.74 -35.53
CA PRO A 47 -25.61 17.57 -34.99
C PRO A 47 -24.85 18.90 -35.10
N TYR A 48 -24.05 19.22 -34.08
CA TYR A 48 -23.25 20.44 -33.98
C TYR A 48 -24.00 21.75 -33.74
N HIS A 49 -25.28 21.70 -33.37
CA HIS A 49 -25.98 22.90 -32.93
C HIS A 49 -25.94 22.99 -31.39
N VAL A 50 -25.06 23.87 -30.89
CA VAL A 50 -24.86 24.14 -29.45
C VAL A 50 -25.03 25.64 -29.21
N GLN A 51 -25.79 26.00 -28.20
CA GLN A 51 -25.98 27.39 -27.77
C GLN A 51 -25.61 27.54 -26.30
N PHE A 52 -24.96 28.66 -25.98
CA PHE A 52 -24.64 29.09 -24.62
C PHE A 52 -25.67 30.12 -24.19
N ILE A 53 -26.20 29.95 -22.98
CA ILE A 53 -27.04 30.90 -22.29
C ILE A 53 -26.37 31.23 -20.95
N LEU A 54 -26.23 32.53 -20.69
CA LEU A 54 -25.60 33.07 -19.49
C LEU A 54 -26.66 33.70 -18.58
N GLU A 55 -26.29 33.98 -17.32
CA GLU A 55 -27.15 34.69 -16.38
C GLU A 55 -27.47 36.13 -16.84
N GLU A 56 -28.56 36.70 -16.31
CA GLU A 56 -29.07 38.02 -16.68
C GLU A 56 -27.98 39.11 -16.55
N GLY A 57 -27.80 39.92 -17.60
CA GLY A 57 -26.80 41.00 -17.66
C GLY A 57 -25.57 40.73 -18.54
N GLN A 58 -25.45 39.56 -19.19
CA GLN A 58 -24.33 39.18 -20.08
C GLN A 58 -24.72 38.93 -21.55
N GLU A 59 -25.76 39.59 -22.07
CA GLU A 59 -26.29 39.34 -23.44
C GLU A 59 -25.25 39.55 -24.57
N ASN A 60 -24.43 40.59 -24.48
CA ASN A 60 -23.40 40.86 -25.48
C ASN A 60 -22.30 39.77 -25.50
N LEU A 61 -21.93 39.27 -24.32
CA LEU A 61 -20.94 38.20 -24.17
C LEU A 61 -21.52 36.87 -24.70
N GLN A 62 -22.78 36.60 -24.40
CA GLN A 62 -23.51 35.46 -24.92
C GLN A 62 -23.57 35.46 -26.45
N ASN A 63 -23.82 36.62 -27.08
CA ASN A 63 -23.85 36.73 -28.54
C ASN A 63 -22.48 36.45 -29.18
N LEU A 64 -21.41 37.02 -28.63
CA LEU A 64 -20.03 36.78 -29.12
C LEU A 64 -19.62 35.31 -28.96
N LEU A 65 -19.95 34.69 -27.83
CA LEU A 65 -19.70 33.26 -27.59
C LEU A 65 -20.47 32.39 -28.59
N ASN A 66 -21.75 32.67 -28.81
CA ASN A 66 -22.56 31.90 -29.76
C ASN A 66 -22.12 32.09 -31.22
N GLU A 67 -21.58 33.25 -31.59
CA GLU A 67 -20.94 33.46 -32.90
C GLU A 67 -19.63 32.67 -33.04
N TYR A 68 -18.82 32.63 -31.98
CA TYR A 68 -17.61 31.81 -31.93
C TYR A 68 -17.92 30.30 -32.00
N VAL A 69 -18.98 29.85 -31.34
CA VAL A 69 -19.44 28.46 -31.39
C VAL A 69 -19.93 28.11 -32.79
N LYS A 70 -20.76 28.97 -33.41
CA LYS A 70 -21.23 28.76 -34.81
C LYS A 70 -20.10 28.70 -35.83
N SER A 71 -18.98 29.42 -35.61
CA SER A 71 -17.83 29.41 -36.53
C SER A 71 -16.85 28.26 -36.25
N SER A 72 -16.54 27.99 -34.97
CA SER A 72 -15.53 27.01 -34.56
C SER A 72 -16.03 25.57 -34.55
N PHE A 73 -17.31 25.36 -34.27
CA PHE A 73 -17.90 24.03 -34.09
C PHE A 73 -18.35 23.38 -35.41
N LYS A 74 -18.04 24.00 -36.55
CA LYS A 74 -18.23 23.41 -37.89
C LYS A 74 -17.23 22.29 -38.22
N ASN A 75 -16.14 22.19 -37.46
CA ASN A 75 -15.10 21.19 -37.68
C ASN A 75 -15.47 19.86 -37.00
N LEU A 76 -15.55 18.78 -37.79
CA LEU A 76 -15.92 17.43 -37.34
C LEU A 76 -15.06 16.88 -36.19
N ASP A 77 -13.86 17.43 -36.00
CA ASP A 77 -12.88 16.97 -35.00
C ASP A 77 -12.99 17.69 -33.65
N THR A 78 -13.87 18.69 -33.53
CA THR A 78 -14.06 19.43 -32.27
C THR A 78 -15.12 18.76 -31.39
N THR A 79 -14.77 18.47 -30.14
CA THR A 79 -15.71 17.89 -29.15
C THR A 79 -16.41 18.97 -28.34
N ILE A 80 -17.64 18.72 -27.86
CA ILE A 80 -18.38 19.64 -26.97
C ILE A 80 -17.52 20.08 -25.78
N THR A 81 -16.76 19.15 -25.18
CA THR A 81 -15.87 19.45 -24.04
C THR A 81 -14.73 20.38 -24.43
N SER A 82 -14.11 20.16 -25.60
CA SER A 82 -13.05 21.03 -26.11
C SER A 82 -13.58 22.43 -26.42
N LEU A 83 -14.76 22.51 -27.05
CA LEU A 83 -15.45 23.76 -27.33
C LEU A 83 -15.72 24.54 -26.03
N PHE A 84 -16.30 23.89 -25.02
CA PHE A 84 -16.59 24.50 -23.73
C PHE A 84 -15.32 25.03 -23.04
N ASN A 85 -14.25 24.23 -23.00
CA ASN A 85 -12.98 24.65 -22.41
C ASN A 85 -12.33 25.81 -23.18
N SER A 86 -12.40 25.80 -24.52
CA SER A 86 -11.91 26.90 -25.36
C SER A 86 -12.66 28.20 -25.09
N CYS A 87 -13.99 28.13 -24.94
CA CYS A 87 -14.83 29.27 -24.58
C CYS A 87 -14.47 29.83 -23.20
N LEU A 88 -14.22 28.95 -22.21
CA LEU A 88 -13.78 29.37 -20.88
C LEU A 88 -12.37 29.99 -20.88
N GLN A 89 -11.44 29.47 -21.68
CA GLN A 89 -10.09 30.03 -21.79
C GLN A 89 -10.09 31.43 -22.42
N LYS A 90 -10.95 31.65 -23.42
CA LYS A 90 -11.09 32.93 -24.11
C LYS A 90 -12.10 33.86 -23.47
N TRP A 91 -12.67 33.48 -22.32
CA TRP A 91 -13.73 34.22 -21.64
C TRP A 91 -13.37 35.68 -21.41
N ASP A 92 -12.18 35.93 -20.86
CA ASP A 92 -11.73 37.28 -20.55
C ASP A 92 -11.40 38.08 -21.83
N THR A 93 -11.01 37.42 -22.92
CA THR A 93 -10.86 38.06 -24.24
C THR A 93 -12.21 38.54 -24.77
N PHE A 94 -13.24 37.69 -24.72
CA PHE A 94 -14.59 38.07 -25.14
C PHE A 94 -15.19 39.16 -24.25
N ALA A 95 -14.92 39.12 -22.94
CA ALA A 95 -15.35 40.15 -22.00
C ALA A 95 -14.59 41.48 -22.16
N SER A 96 -13.33 41.46 -22.62
CA SER A 96 -12.47 42.63 -22.79
C SER A 96 -12.65 43.34 -24.13
N THR A 97 -13.38 42.76 -25.09
CA THR A 97 -13.77 43.40 -26.36
C THR A 97 -14.67 44.65 -26.20
N ARG A 98 -14.67 45.25 -25.01
CA ARG A 98 -15.61 46.26 -24.52
C ARG A 98 -15.04 47.68 -24.49
N MET A 99 -13.92 47.99 -25.15
CA MET A 99 -13.37 49.36 -25.09
C MET A 99 -12.86 50.00 -26.40
N ASP A 100 -12.79 49.31 -27.54
CA ASP A 100 -12.22 49.89 -28.78
C ASP A 100 -13.21 49.96 -29.95
N SER A 101 -14.45 50.38 -29.71
CA SER A 101 -15.39 50.71 -30.79
C SER A 101 -16.12 52.03 -30.54
N SER A 102 -15.35 53.05 -30.18
CA SER A 102 -15.75 54.45 -30.34
C SER A 102 -14.52 55.31 -30.67
N GLU A 103 -14.07 55.24 -31.92
CA GLU A 103 -13.43 56.32 -32.71
C GLU A 103 -12.66 55.71 -33.88
N LEU A 104 -13.27 55.77 -35.08
CA LEU A 104 -12.65 56.28 -36.32
C LEU A 104 -13.63 56.02 -37.47
N THR A 105 -14.39 57.06 -37.77
CA THR A 105 -15.10 57.26 -39.02
C THR A 105 -14.13 57.56 -40.17
N SER A 106 -14.58 57.22 -41.39
CA SER A 106 -14.00 57.53 -42.73
C SER A 106 -12.66 56.87 -43.05
N ASP A 107 -12.48 56.13 -44.16
CA ASP A 107 -12.81 56.53 -45.54
C ASP A 107 -13.08 55.33 -46.48
N ASN A 108 -13.65 55.66 -47.65
CA ASN A 108 -14.28 54.90 -48.72
C ASN A 108 -13.62 53.63 -49.31
N GLY A 109 -14.48 52.74 -49.83
CA GLY A 109 -14.11 51.73 -50.84
C GLY A 109 -15.27 50.80 -51.23
N GLN A 110 -16.03 51.18 -52.27
CA GLN A 110 -17.20 50.49 -52.82
C GLN A 110 -16.90 49.08 -53.39
N GLY A 111 -17.84 48.15 -53.27
CA GLY A 111 -17.84 46.88 -54.01
C GLY A 111 -19.06 45.99 -53.73
N LYS A 112 -20.08 46.10 -54.59
CA LYS A 112 -21.35 45.36 -54.61
C LYS A 112 -21.19 43.83 -54.65
N GLN A 113 -22.06 43.08 -53.96
CA GLN A 113 -23.12 42.22 -54.55
C GLN A 113 -23.83 41.34 -53.49
N ASP A 114 -25.15 41.51 -53.43
CA ASP A 114 -26.18 40.54 -52.99
C ASP A 114 -26.30 39.37 -54.02
N PRO A 115 -27.01 38.23 -53.81
CA PRO A 115 -28.18 38.09 -52.92
C PRO A 115 -28.38 36.74 -52.17
N SER A 116 -29.14 36.83 -51.07
CA SER A 116 -30.27 35.96 -50.62
C SER A 116 -30.17 34.41 -50.62
N ARG A 117 -30.62 33.77 -49.52
CA ARG A 117 -31.96 33.13 -49.40
C ARG A 117 -32.10 32.23 -48.14
N GLN A 118 -33.23 32.40 -47.42
CA GLN A 118 -33.88 31.51 -46.43
C GLN A 118 -33.15 31.34 -45.07
N GLU A 119 -33.76 31.46 -43.88
CA GLU A 119 -35.11 31.07 -43.45
C GLU A 119 -35.53 31.84 -42.17
N LYS A 120 -36.77 32.35 -42.14
CA LYS A 120 -37.46 32.86 -40.96
C LYS A 120 -38.39 31.75 -40.46
N LYS A 121 -38.27 31.32 -39.19
CA LYS A 121 -39.35 30.82 -38.30
C LYS A 121 -38.74 30.21 -37.02
N HIS A 122 -38.72 30.97 -35.93
CA HIS A 122 -38.93 30.53 -34.53
C HIS A 122 -38.54 31.69 -33.59
N VAL A 123 -39.47 32.62 -33.34
CA VAL A 123 -39.27 33.74 -32.39
C VAL A 123 -40.35 33.74 -31.30
N GLU A 124 -41.15 32.69 -31.16
CA GLU A 124 -42.36 32.76 -30.32
C GLU A 124 -42.43 31.72 -29.19
N SER A 125 -41.30 31.13 -28.80
CA SER A 125 -41.24 30.12 -27.73
C SER A 125 -40.29 30.44 -26.57
N THR A 126 -39.57 31.56 -26.61
CA THR A 126 -38.52 31.91 -25.63
C THR A 126 -39.02 32.61 -24.36
N GLU A 127 -40.24 33.13 -24.34
CA GLU A 127 -40.72 33.95 -23.20
C GLU A 127 -41.43 33.17 -22.08
N LYS A 128 -41.59 31.84 -22.19
CA LYS A 128 -42.31 31.03 -21.19
C LYS A 128 -41.46 30.17 -20.26
N VAL A 129 -40.12 30.21 -20.36
CA VAL A 129 -39.23 29.30 -19.59
C VAL A 129 -38.52 29.99 -18.42
N VAL A 130 -38.53 31.32 -18.34
CA VAL A 130 -37.78 32.08 -17.32
C VAL A 130 -38.46 32.07 -15.93
N SER A 131 -39.73 31.68 -15.81
CA SER A 131 -40.49 31.85 -14.56
C SER A 131 -40.50 30.68 -13.56
N ASN A 132 -39.77 29.59 -13.78
CA ASN A 132 -39.86 28.38 -12.91
C ASN A 132 -38.52 27.97 -12.25
N PHE A 133 -37.66 28.93 -11.91
CA PHE A 133 -36.37 28.64 -11.25
C PHE A 133 -36.45 28.47 -9.71
N SER A 134 -37.63 28.53 -9.10
CA SER A 134 -37.75 28.56 -7.63
C SER A 134 -38.52 27.43 -6.96
N ASP A 135 -39.03 26.42 -7.68
CA ASP A 135 -39.71 25.29 -7.03
C ASP A 135 -39.61 24.02 -7.86
N LEU A 136 -38.78 23.04 -7.45
CA LEU A 136 -39.02 21.62 -7.76
C LEU A 136 -38.26 20.72 -6.78
N SER A 137 -39.04 19.91 -6.07
CA SER A 137 -38.64 18.98 -5.02
C SER A 137 -38.08 17.67 -5.58
N ILE A 138 -37.14 17.09 -4.83
CA ILE A 138 -36.31 15.92 -5.15
C ILE A 138 -37.12 14.62 -5.29
N LYS A 139 -36.83 13.80 -6.32
CA LYS A 139 -36.99 12.34 -6.30
C LYS A 139 -35.77 11.66 -6.94
N GLU A 140 -35.02 10.91 -6.13
CA GLU A 140 -34.00 9.95 -6.58
C GLU A 140 -34.65 8.72 -7.23
N ILE A 141 -34.06 8.21 -8.31
CA ILE A 141 -34.43 6.92 -8.91
C ILE A 141 -33.24 5.96 -8.75
N VAL A 142 -33.48 4.88 -8.03
CA VAL A 142 -32.58 3.73 -7.83
C VAL A 142 -32.85 2.68 -8.92
N LEU A 143 -31.80 2.09 -9.49
CA LEU A 143 -31.90 0.99 -10.47
C LEU A 143 -31.77 -0.40 -9.78
N PRO A 144 -32.44 -1.47 -10.28
CA PRO A 144 -32.62 -2.73 -9.55
C PRO A 144 -31.50 -3.77 -9.81
N LYS A 145 -31.35 -4.69 -8.85
CA LYS A 145 -30.57 -5.93 -8.92
C LYS A 145 -31.51 -7.12 -9.16
N ASP A 146 -31.20 -7.98 -10.13
CA ASP A 146 -31.93 -9.24 -10.35
C ASP A 146 -31.19 -10.45 -9.79
N SER A 147 -31.96 -11.32 -9.12
CA SER A 147 -31.59 -12.62 -8.58
C SER A 147 -32.39 -13.75 -9.24
N SER A 148 -31.68 -14.76 -9.74
CA SER A 148 -31.97 -16.20 -9.76
C SER A 148 -33.36 -16.74 -10.15
N ARG A 149 -33.39 -17.65 -11.14
CA ARG A 149 -34.26 -18.85 -11.07
C ARG A 149 -33.66 -20.06 -11.80
N SER A 150 -33.72 -21.19 -11.11
CA SER A 150 -33.27 -22.54 -11.44
C SER A 150 -34.27 -23.34 -12.31
N GLY A 151 -33.77 -24.34 -13.05
CA GLY A 151 -34.42 -25.66 -13.12
C GLY A 151 -34.82 -26.24 -14.48
N SER A 152 -33.94 -27.09 -15.02
CA SER A 152 -34.20 -28.45 -15.58
C SER A 152 -35.11 -28.65 -16.81
N LYS A 153 -34.54 -29.20 -17.90
CA LYS A 153 -34.75 -30.60 -18.39
C LYS A 153 -34.21 -30.81 -19.83
N ASN A 154 -33.27 -31.76 -19.94
CA ASN A 154 -33.15 -32.88 -20.91
C ASN A 154 -33.53 -32.71 -22.41
N VAL A 155 -32.62 -33.09 -23.32
CA VAL A 155 -32.67 -34.33 -24.16
C VAL A 155 -31.81 -34.24 -25.47
N LYS A 156 -31.01 -35.30 -25.68
CA LYS A 156 -30.39 -35.93 -26.92
C LYS A 156 -29.47 -35.08 -27.82
N ILE A 157 -28.18 -35.41 -27.98
CA ILE A 157 -27.49 -36.61 -28.54
C ILE A 157 -27.61 -36.77 -30.07
N LYS A 158 -26.46 -36.64 -30.75
CA LYS A 158 -25.81 -37.51 -31.78
C LYS A 158 -24.81 -36.63 -32.55
N SER A 159 -23.60 -37.00 -32.99
CA SER A 159 -22.61 -38.08 -32.84
C SER A 159 -21.81 -38.11 -34.16
N LEU A 160 -20.51 -38.50 -34.10
CA LEU A 160 -19.59 -38.93 -35.19
C LEU A 160 -18.71 -37.82 -35.81
N GLY A 161 -17.40 -37.99 -36.01
CA GLY A 161 -16.57 -39.21 -36.01
C GLY A 161 -15.09 -39.01 -35.66
N ASN A 162 -14.42 -40.16 -35.53
CA ASN A 162 -13.05 -40.43 -35.04
C ASN A 162 -11.93 -40.18 -36.07
N GLU A 163 -10.68 -40.10 -35.57
CA GLU A 163 -9.48 -40.92 -35.92
C GLU A 163 -8.38 -40.64 -34.85
N LYS A 164 -8.07 -41.56 -33.92
CA LYS A 164 -6.87 -42.46 -33.78
C LYS A 164 -5.52 -41.77 -34.06
N GLU A 165 -4.45 -41.87 -33.25
CA GLU A 165 -3.68 -43.00 -32.65
C GLU A 165 -2.97 -42.50 -31.34
N GLY A 166 -2.40 -43.24 -30.39
CA GLY A 166 -2.04 -44.65 -30.24
C GLY A 166 -1.48 -44.92 -28.82
N ASP A 167 -1.77 -46.14 -28.36
CA ASP A 167 -1.17 -47.07 -27.38
C ASP A 167 -0.14 -46.64 -26.29
N SER A 168 -0.41 -47.00 -25.03
CA SER A 168 0.30 -48.07 -24.29
C SER A 168 -0.23 -48.24 -22.85
N ASN A 169 -0.69 -49.46 -22.57
CA ASN A 169 -1.07 -49.99 -21.25
C ASN A 169 0.15 -50.37 -20.40
N GLU A 170 -0.04 -50.44 -19.08
CA GLU A 170 0.28 -51.50 -18.10
C GLU A 170 0.15 -50.83 -16.70
N GLY A 171 -0.52 -51.31 -15.65
CA GLY A 171 -0.89 -52.63 -15.16
C GLY A 171 -1.10 -52.46 -13.63
N LEU A 172 -2.27 -52.84 -13.12
CA LEU A 172 -2.60 -52.89 -11.68
C LEU A 172 -2.11 -54.26 -11.10
N PRO A 173 -1.95 -54.47 -9.77
CA PRO A 173 -3.13 -54.76 -8.93
C PRO A 173 -3.07 -54.41 -7.42
N SER A 174 -4.24 -53.98 -6.93
CA SER A 174 -5.02 -54.39 -5.73
C SER A 174 -4.39 -54.96 -4.44
N SER A 175 -4.78 -54.40 -3.28
CA SER A 175 -5.41 -55.11 -2.13
C SER A 175 -5.77 -54.09 -1.01
N ASN A 176 -7.06 -53.77 -0.81
CA ASN A 176 -8.06 -54.36 0.11
C ASN A 176 -7.87 -54.03 1.62
N ASN A 177 -8.76 -53.17 2.16
CA ASN A 177 -9.68 -53.42 3.30
C ASN A 177 -10.28 -52.09 3.84
N THR A 178 -11.59 -51.82 3.62
CA THR A 178 -12.74 -51.97 4.58
C THR A 178 -12.87 -50.77 5.55
N ILE A 179 -13.73 -49.76 5.31
CA ILE A 179 -15.20 -49.61 5.52
C ILE A 179 -15.70 -49.60 7.00
N SER A 180 -16.33 -48.47 7.37
CA SER A 180 -17.50 -48.22 8.28
C SER A 180 -17.20 -47.24 9.43
N GLN A 181 -17.71 -46.00 9.45
CA GLN A 181 -19.09 -45.50 9.69
C GLN A 181 -19.53 -45.39 11.17
N GLN A 182 -20.07 -44.19 11.49
CA GLN A 182 -20.97 -43.80 12.61
C GLN A 182 -20.28 -43.54 13.97
N LYS A 183 -20.70 -42.59 14.84
CA LYS A 183 -22.04 -42.07 15.16
C LYS A 183 -21.97 -40.77 16.02
N ILE A 184 -23.06 -40.02 16.00
CA ILE A 184 -23.44 -38.82 16.79
C ILE A 184 -23.58 -39.14 18.29
N PRO A 185 -23.51 -38.13 19.19
CA PRO A 185 -24.62 -37.97 20.15
C PRO A 185 -25.12 -36.52 20.31
N GLU A 186 -26.45 -36.39 20.41
CA GLU A 186 -27.21 -35.22 20.87
C GLU A 186 -27.59 -35.40 22.36
N ARG A 187 -27.70 -34.31 23.13
CA ARG A 187 -28.99 -33.85 23.72
C ARG A 187 -28.87 -32.58 24.60
N GLU A 188 -29.83 -31.67 24.35
CA GLU A 188 -30.66 -30.85 25.26
C GLU A 188 -29.93 -29.93 26.28
N GLY A 189 -30.20 -28.62 26.43
CA GLY A 189 -31.28 -27.72 26.03
C GLY A 189 -31.59 -26.80 27.22
N PHE A 190 -31.53 -25.47 27.07
CA PHE A 190 -32.22 -24.50 27.93
C PHE A 190 -32.27 -23.11 27.29
N ASP A 191 -33.49 -22.63 27.07
CA ASP A 191 -33.85 -21.31 26.54
C ASP A 191 -33.64 -20.20 27.59
N GLN A 192 -33.29 -19.00 27.12
CA GLN A 192 -33.82 -17.74 27.69
C GLN A 192 -33.68 -16.59 26.70
N ASP A 193 -34.84 -16.15 26.21
CA ASP A 193 -35.07 -14.89 25.51
C ASP A 193 -34.72 -13.69 26.40
N ASN A 194 -34.09 -12.67 25.80
CA ASN A 194 -34.23 -11.31 26.32
C ASN A 194 -34.09 -10.30 25.18
N GLU A 195 -35.23 -9.77 24.75
CA GLU A 195 -35.37 -8.58 23.92
C GLU A 195 -34.63 -7.39 24.54
N ARG A 196 -33.92 -6.60 23.72
CA ARG A 196 -33.65 -5.17 24.03
C ARG A 196 -33.31 -4.38 22.76
N GLN A 197 -34.35 -3.73 22.28
CA GLN A 197 -34.44 -2.39 21.68
C GLN A 197 -33.14 -1.68 21.24
N VAL A 198 -33.11 -1.34 19.95
CA VAL A 198 -32.23 -0.35 19.34
C VAL A 198 -32.79 1.05 19.58
N PRO A 199 -32.06 1.99 20.19
CA PRO A 199 -32.37 3.41 20.06
C PRO A 199 -31.61 3.99 18.87
N ALA A 200 -32.38 4.57 17.95
CA ALA A 200 -31.88 5.53 16.99
C ALA A 200 -31.46 6.81 17.73
N SER A 201 -30.24 7.27 17.50
CA SER A 201 -29.84 8.63 17.81
C SER A 201 -28.90 9.13 16.72
N GLN A 202 -29.43 10.08 15.97
CA GLN A 202 -28.75 10.96 15.03
C GLN A 202 -27.59 11.65 15.76
N SER A 203 -26.41 11.62 15.16
CA SER A 203 -25.34 12.53 15.51
C SER A 203 -24.77 13.11 14.23
N ASP A 204 -24.94 14.42 14.08
CA ASP A 204 -24.41 15.25 13.02
C ASP A 204 -22.93 14.95 12.77
N GLN A 205 -22.63 14.54 11.54
CA GLN A 205 -21.26 14.29 11.11
C GLN A 205 -20.56 15.61 10.79
N ILE A 206 -19.76 16.07 11.75
CA ILE A 206 -18.69 17.03 11.54
C ILE A 206 -17.74 16.49 10.44
N PRO A 207 -17.29 17.29 9.46
CA PRO A 207 -16.40 16.81 8.41
C PRO A 207 -15.12 16.22 9.00
N ARG A 208 -14.87 14.96 8.66
CA ARG A 208 -13.69 14.18 9.07
C ARG A 208 -12.44 14.89 8.56
N GLN A 209 -11.73 15.57 9.46
CA GLN A 209 -10.45 16.21 9.15
C GLN A 209 -9.50 15.20 8.50
N VAL A 210 -9.00 15.54 7.31
CA VAL A 210 -7.96 14.81 6.60
C VAL A 210 -6.73 14.82 7.52
N LYS A 211 -6.39 13.67 8.13
CA LYS A 211 -5.16 13.53 8.90
C LYS A 211 -3.99 13.71 7.95
N THR A 212 -3.33 14.86 8.00
CA THR A 212 -2.05 15.09 7.32
C THR A 212 -1.07 14.01 7.79
N LEU A 213 -0.57 13.16 6.89
CA LEU A 213 0.50 12.21 7.20
C LEU A 213 1.72 12.99 7.66
N GLN A 214 1.98 12.99 8.97
CA GLN A 214 3.18 13.61 9.54
C GLN A 214 4.39 12.75 9.18
N LEU A 215 5.18 13.22 8.23
CA LEU A 215 6.43 12.59 7.81
C LEU A 215 7.53 12.89 8.83
N GLN A 216 8.17 11.86 9.36
CA GLN A 216 9.11 11.97 10.51
C GLN A 216 10.51 11.42 10.18
N GLY A 217 10.68 10.72 9.06
CA GLY A 217 11.91 10.05 8.68
C GLY A 217 12.73 10.79 7.62
N ASN A 218 13.59 10.04 6.92
CA ASN A 218 14.36 10.53 5.78
C ASN A 218 13.56 10.31 4.50
N ASP A 219 13.43 11.36 3.69
CA ASP A 219 12.67 11.32 2.44
C ASP A 219 13.58 10.87 1.29
N TYR A 220 13.26 9.76 0.64
CA TYR A 220 13.94 9.25 -0.55
C TYR A 220 12.98 9.26 -1.75
N SER A 221 13.37 9.92 -2.83
CA SER A 221 12.72 9.76 -4.15
C SER A 221 13.15 8.43 -4.75
N LEU A 222 12.18 7.62 -5.19
CA LEU A 222 12.43 6.41 -5.96
C LEU A 222 12.15 6.69 -7.45
N GLU A 223 13.17 6.56 -8.28
CA GLU A 223 13.12 6.84 -9.71
C GLU A 223 13.56 5.63 -10.53
N LEU A 224 12.87 5.36 -11.65
CA LEU A 224 13.23 4.31 -12.59
C LEU A 224 14.12 4.90 -13.70
N THR A 225 15.34 4.39 -13.85
CA THR A 225 16.28 4.84 -14.89
C THR A 225 16.06 4.08 -16.19
N GLY A 226 16.44 4.68 -17.32
CA GLY A 226 16.30 4.05 -18.63
C GLY A 226 14.85 3.62 -18.95
N LEU A 227 13.89 4.42 -18.49
CA LEU A 227 12.46 4.13 -18.62
C LEU A 227 12.04 4.19 -20.09
N ASN A 228 11.50 3.09 -20.58
CA ASN A 228 10.91 2.96 -21.91
C ASN A 228 9.44 2.53 -21.76
N LEU A 229 8.55 3.42 -22.16
CA LEU A 229 7.10 3.25 -22.11
C LEU A 229 6.55 3.31 -23.53
N MET A 230 5.88 2.24 -23.97
CA MET A 230 5.17 2.25 -25.27
C MET A 230 3.68 2.07 -25.03
N ASN A 231 2.88 3.00 -25.57
CA ASN A 231 1.42 3.02 -25.45
C ASN A 231 0.90 3.03 -23.99
N VAL A 232 1.71 3.57 -23.08
CA VAL A 232 1.38 3.77 -21.66
C VAL A 232 1.05 5.23 -21.42
N GLY A 233 -0.12 5.50 -20.84
CA GLY A 233 -0.47 6.83 -20.36
C GLY A 233 0.20 7.13 -19.01
N VAL A 234 -0.13 6.34 -17.99
CA VAL A 234 0.36 6.48 -16.62
C VAL A 234 0.63 5.10 -16.03
N LEU A 235 1.71 4.99 -15.25
CA LEU A 235 2.03 3.82 -14.43
C LEU A 235 1.96 4.18 -12.94
N LYS A 236 1.25 3.36 -12.17
CA LYS A 236 1.10 3.50 -10.71
C LYS A 236 1.53 2.22 -9.99
N ALA A 237 2.28 2.36 -8.91
CA ALA A 237 2.64 1.25 -8.03
C ALA A 237 2.17 1.55 -6.59
N PRO A 238 0.89 1.23 -6.25
CA PRO A 238 0.35 1.54 -4.93
C PRO A 238 0.98 0.68 -3.83
N ARG A 239 1.47 -0.51 -4.17
CA ARG A 239 2.17 -1.41 -3.25
C ARG A 239 3.61 -1.56 -3.71
N LEU A 240 4.56 -1.34 -2.82
CA LEU A 240 5.98 -1.47 -3.08
C LEU A 240 6.58 -2.57 -2.20
N LYS A 241 7.40 -3.44 -2.81
CA LYS A 241 8.21 -4.44 -2.10
C LYS A 241 9.66 -3.99 -2.21
N LEU A 242 10.37 -3.90 -1.09
CA LEU A 242 11.75 -3.41 -1.06
C LEU A 242 12.56 -4.07 0.06
N VAL A 243 13.88 -3.98 -0.07
CA VAL A 243 14.85 -4.36 0.97
C VAL A 243 15.33 -3.10 1.67
N VAL A 244 15.20 -3.06 2.99
CA VAL A 244 15.69 -1.97 3.84
C VAL A 244 16.77 -2.45 4.80
N LYS A 245 17.86 -1.70 4.92
CA LYS A 245 18.92 -1.96 5.90
C LYS A 245 18.65 -1.19 7.20
N CYS A 246 18.80 -1.86 8.33
CA CYS A 246 18.80 -1.17 9.62
C CYS A 246 20.05 -0.29 9.75
N ILE A 247 19.88 0.97 10.14
CA ILE A 247 21.00 1.90 10.33
C ILE A 247 21.92 1.52 11.50
N ARG A 248 21.43 0.73 12.47
CA ARG A 248 22.22 0.36 13.67
C ARG A 248 23.11 -0.86 13.46
N CYS A 249 22.60 -1.88 12.78
CA CYS A 249 23.29 -3.17 12.66
C CYS A 249 23.51 -3.61 11.20
N HIS A 250 23.11 -2.77 10.23
CA HIS A 250 23.19 -2.98 8.79
C HIS A 250 22.52 -4.27 8.28
N TYR A 251 21.67 -4.89 9.09
CA TYR A 251 20.91 -6.07 8.70
C TYR A 251 19.79 -5.69 7.72
N GLY A 252 19.69 -6.41 6.60
CA GLY A 252 18.64 -6.25 5.59
C GLY A 252 17.33 -6.89 6.04
N ASN A 253 16.22 -6.20 5.81
CA ASN A 253 14.87 -6.69 6.08
C ASN A 253 14.03 -6.45 4.82
N GLU A 254 13.31 -7.47 4.38
CA GLU A 254 12.35 -7.35 3.29
C GLU A 254 11.02 -6.80 3.81
N VAL A 255 10.46 -5.82 3.09
CA VAL A 255 9.26 -5.11 3.50
C VAL A 255 8.33 -4.94 2.30
N ALA A 256 7.05 -5.21 2.49
CA ALA A 256 5.99 -4.85 1.57
C ALA A 256 5.13 -3.74 2.19
N VAL A 257 5.05 -2.58 1.56
CA VAL A 257 4.37 -1.38 2.08
C VAL A 257 3.39 -0.84 1.04
N GLN A 258 2.22 -0.40 1.51
CA GLN A 258 1.21 0.29 0.70
C GLN A 258 1.08 1.75 1.11
N GLU A 259 1.00 2.01 2.42
CA GLU A 259 0.99 3.37 2.98
C GLU A 259 2.00 3.48 4.11
N LYS A 260 1.79 2.75 5.21
CA LYS A 260 2.68 2.74 6.38
C LYS A 260 2.92 1.32 6.85
N TYR A 261 4.18 1.00 7.11
CA TYR A 261 4.61 -0.26 7.68
C TYR A 261 5.61 -0.01 8.80
N SER A 262 5.48 -0.73 9.91
CA SER A 262 6.38 -0.60 11.05
C SER A 262 6.78 -1.99 11.53
N LEU A 263 8.08 -2.20 11.71
CA LEU A 263 8.66 -3.48 12.11
C LEU A 263 9.83 -3.27 13.07
N SER A 264 10.18 -4.30 13.81
CA SER A 264 11.41 -4.33 14.60
C SER A 264 12.50 -5.10 13.86
N CYS A 265 13.73 -4.57 13.83
CA CYS A 265 14.87 -5.26 13.23
C CYS A 265 15.12 -6.61 13.90
N LEU A 266 15.21 -7.69 13.11
CA LEU A 266 15.40 -9.07 13.61
C LEU A 266 16.70 -9.27 14.41
N ARG A 267 17.72 -8.43 14.17
CA ARG A 267 19.04 -8.57 14.81
C ARG A 267 19.23 -7.73 16.07
N CYS A 268 18.76 -6.49 16.06
CA CYS A 268 19.01 -5.52 17.15
C CYS A 268 17.74 -4.97 17.80
N ASN A 269 16.57 -5.44 17.36
CA ASN A 269 15.25 -5.00 17.83
C ASN A 269 15.02 -3.48 17.72
N ASN A 270 15.74 -2.80 16.82
CA ASN A 270 15.52 -1.39 16.53
C ASN A 270 14.17 -1.20 15.83
N GLY A 271 13.40 -0.18 16.22
CA GLY A 271 12.17 0.19 15.53
C GLY A 271 12.49 0.74 14.13
N LEU A 272 11.94 0.10 13.11
CA LEU A 272 12.00 0.52 11.72
C LEU A 272 10.59 0.93 11.27
N GLN A 273 10.49 2.01 10.52
CA GLN A 273 9.23 2.44 9.94
C GLN A 273 9.47 2.91 8.50
N VAL A 274 8.57 2.49 7.64
CA VAL A 274 8.58 2.74 6.21
C VAL A 274 7.22 3.30 5.83
N ILE A 275 7.18 4.49 5.25
CA ILE A 275 5.99 5.11 4.69
C ILE A 275 6.21 5.23 3.19
N TRP A 276 5.24 4.77 2.40
CA TRP A 276 5.23 4.83 0.95
C TRP A 276 4.20 5.83 0.47
N LEU A 277 4.66 6.84 -0.27
CA LEU A 277 3.83 7.81 -0.95
C LEU A 277 3.93 7.51 -2.45
N SER A 278 2.99 6.71 -2.96
CA SER A 278 3.01 6.31 -4.37
C SER A 278 2.81 7.52 -5.28
N GLY A 279 3.69 7.66 -6.27
CA GLY A 279 3.56 8.63 -7.34
C GLY A 279 2.94 8.02 -8.60
N THR A 280 2.97 8.81 -9.65
CA THR A 280 2.52 8.43 -10.99
C THR A 280 3.66 8.64 -11.98
N ILE A 281 4.08 7.57 -12.64
CA ILE A 281 5.07 7.63 -13.72
C ILE A 281 4.35 7.94 -15.02
N HIS A 282 4.94 8.84 -15.81
CA HIS A 282 4.58 9.09 -17.20
C HIS A 282 5.86 9.38 -17.98
N VAL A 283 5.76 9.56 -19.31
CA VAL A 283 6.92 9.72 -20.20
C VAL A 283 7.89 10.83 -19.75
N ASN A 284 7.36 11.90 -19.16
CA ASN A 284 8.16 13.06 -18.71
C ASN A 284 8.54 13.03 -17.23
N SER A 285 8.14 11.98 -16.47
CA SER A 285 8.46 11.85 -15.05
C SER A 285 8.72 10.38 -14.68
N PRO A 286 10.00 9.99 -14.47
CA PRO A 286 10.36 8.62 -14.10
C PRO A 286 10.18 8.33 -12.60
N ARG A 287 9.58 9.25 -11.83
CA ARG A 287 9.48 9.14 -10.37
C ARG A 287 8.31 8.22 -9.98
N LEU A 288 8.65 7.09 -9.37
CA LEU A 288 7.67 6.11 -8.90
C LEU A 288 6.96 6.57 -7.62
N GLY A 289 7.64 7.34 -6.78
CA GLY A 289 7.08 7.85 -5.53
C GLY A 289 8.16 8.28 -4.53
N VAL A 290 7.73 8.56 -3.31
CA VAL A 290 8.60 9.00 -2.20
C VAL A 290 8.48 8.02 -1.03
N LEU A 291 9.61 7.64 -0.46
CA LEU A 291 9.74 6.84 0.74
C LEU A 291 10.11 7.74 1.91
N ASP A 292 9.35 7.68 3.00
CA ASP A 292 9.75 8.26 4.28
C ASP A 292 10.18 7.14 5.23
N LEU A 293 11.46 7.15 5.63
CA LEU A 293 12.12 6.04 6.32
C LEU A 293 12.66 6.47 7.70
N VAL A 294 12.29 5.72 8.74
CA VAL A 294 12.75 5.92 10.12
C VAL A 294 13.47 4.67 10.59
N GLY A 295 14.69 4.80 11.10
CA GLY A 295 15.48 3.68 11.65
C GLY A 295 16.10 2.75 10.59
N CYS A 296 15.83 2.99 9.31
CA CYS A 296 16.32 2.21 8.18
C CYS A 296 16.68 3.09 6.98
N ALA A 297 17.43 2.51 6.04
CA ALA A 297 17.71 3.10 4.74
C ALA A 297 17.34 2.08 3.63
N PRO A 298 16.94 2.54 2.43
CA PRO A 298 16.59 1.64 1.34
C PRO A 298 17.87 1.03 0.76
N VAL A 299 17.75 -0.18 0.22
CA VAL A 299 18.86 -0.90 -0.43
C VAL A 299 18.49 -1.24 -1.86
N ASP A 300 17.38 -1.94 -2.03
CA ASP A 300 16.96 -2.47 -3.34
C ASP A 300 15.43 -2.55 -3.42
N VAL A 301 14.90 -2.59 -4.64
CA VAL A 301 13.47 -2.73 -4.93
C VAL A 301 13.23 -4.13 -5.47
N LEU A 302 12.28 -4.84 -4.86
CA LEU A 302 11.84 -6.16 -5.35
C LEU A 302 10.87 -5.98 -6.53
N PRO A 303 10.61 -7.03 -7.33
CA PRO A 303 9.75 -6.93 -8.51
C PRO A 303 8.42 -6.20 -8.23
N ILE A 304 8.14 -5.20 -9.06
CA ILE A 304 7.06 -4.23 -8.84
C ILE A 304 5.77 -4.76 -9.46
N ASP A 305 4.69 -4.73 -8.68
CA ASP A 305 3.34 -4.94 -9.20
C ASP A 305 2.73 -3.55 -9.49
N CYS A 306 2.39 -3.27 -10.74
CA CYS A 306 1.93 -1.94 -11.17
C CYS A 306 0.68 -1.99 -12.06
N PHE A 307 -0.05 -0.87 -12.01
CA PHE A 307 -1.22 -0.59 -12.83
C PHE A 307 -0.83 0.41 -13.90
N VAL A 308 -1.20 0.11 -15.14
CA VAL A 308 -0.79 0.85 -16.32
C VAL A 308 -2.02 1.25 -17.10
N SER A 309 -2.23 2.54 -17.32
CA SER A 309 -3.27 3.01 -18.24
C SER A 309 -2.76 2.97 -19.68
N CYS A 310 -3.64 2.61 -20.61
CA CYS A 310 -3.31 2.67 -22.03
C CYS A 310 -3.39 4.13 -22.52
N LEU A 311 -2.47 4.54 -23.39
CA LEU A 311 -2.44 5.89 -23.95
C LEU A 311 -3.52 6.11 -25.03
N GLU A 312 -3.88 5.04 -25.76
CA GLU A 312 -4.76 5.11 -26.92
C GLU A 312 -6.25 4.97 -26.57
N CYS A 313 -6.54 4.39 -25.42
CA CYS A 313 -7.89 4.10 -24.98
C CYS A 313 -8.39 5.23 -24.05
N THR A 314 -9.57 5.78 -24.33
CA THR A 314 -10.26 6.74 -23.44
C THR A 314 -10.87 6.06 -22.19
N ASP A 315 -11.02 4.74 -22.23
CA ASP A 315 -11.53 3.96 -21.09
C ASP A 315 -10.47 3.86 -19.99
N GLU A 316 -10.85 4.14 -18.73
CA GLU A 316 -10.00 4.01 -17.52
C GLU A 316 -9.69 2.55 -17.13
N GLN A 317 -9.52 1.66 -18.11
CA GLN A 317 -9.15 0.28 -17.86
C GLN A 317 -7.66 0.18 -17.54
N GLU A 318 -7.35 -0.23 -16.31
CA GLU A 318 -5.99 -0.47 -15.86
C GLU A 318 -5.48 -1.86 -16.30
N ILE A 319 -4.33 -1.87 -16.96
CA ILE A 319 -3.59 -3.08 -17.32
C ILE A 319 -2.69 -3.44 -16.12
N VAL A 320 -2.74 -4.70 -15.68
CA VAL A 320 -2.02 -5.14 -14.49
C VAL A 320 -0.73 -5.85 -14.89
N PHE A 321 0.40 -5.23 -14.56
CA PHE A 321 1.73 -5.84 -14.68
C PHE A 321 2.15 -6.39 -13.31
N LYS A 322 2.55 -7.67 -13.29
CA LYS A 322 3.02 -8.34 -12.07
C LYS A 322 4.49 -8.69 -12.22
N GLY A 323 5.29 -8.39 -11.20
CA GLY A 323 6.71 -8.74 -11.17
C GLY A 323 7.56 -7.98 -12.18
N LEU A 324 7.26 -6.71 -12.47
CA LEU A 324 8.10 -5.85 -13.29
C LEU A 324 9.49 -5.75 -12.66
N SER A 325 10.50 -6.22 -13.39
CA SER A 325 11.87 -6.36 -12.92
C SER A 325 12.83 -5.56 -13.80
N SER A 326 13.98 -5.23 -13.23
CA SER A 326 15.00 -4.43 -13.91
C SER A 326 15.49 -5.11 -15.19
N MET A 327 15.72 -4.33 -16.24
CA MET A 327 16.20 -4.76 -17.56
C MET A 327 15.31 -5.78 -18.30
N GLN A 328 14.14 -6.12 -17.79
CA GLN A 328 13.21 -7.05 -18.42
C GLN A 328 12.01 -6.30 -19.00
N PRO A 329 11.88 -6.19 -20.34
CA PRO A 329 10.71 -5.59 -20.93
C PRO A 329 9.49 -6.49 -20.70
N MET A 330 8.43 -5.91 -20.15
CA MET A 330 7.14 -6.58 -20.07
C MET A 330 6.19 -5.94 -21.06
N ALA A 331 5.49 -6.78 -21.83
CA ALA A 331 4.46 -6.33 -22.75
C ALA A 331 3.13 -7.05 -22.46
N GLN A 332 2.04 -6.29 -22.53
CA GLN A 332 0.68 -6.80 -22.48
C GLN A 332 -0.17 -6.06 -23.49
N PHE A 333 -1.27 -6.67 -23.93
CA PHE A 333 -2.22 -6.02 -24.82
C PHE A 333 -3.32 -5.33 -24.01
N CYS A 334 -3.69 -4.12 -24.41
CA CYS A 334 -4.85 -3.46 -23.83
C CYS A 334 -6.11 -4.31 -24.05
N ARG A 335 -6.97 -4.43 -23.04
CA ARG A 335 -8.20 -5.22 -23.15
C ARG A 335 -9.26 -4.56 -24.04
N SER A 336 -9.23 -3.23 -24.18
CA SER A 336 -10.18 -2.47 -24.99
C SER A 336 -9.69 -2.33 -26.43
N CYS A 337 -8.58 -1.62 -26.67
CA CYS A 337 -8.05 -1.34 -28.01
C CYS A 337 -7.14 -2.43 -28.60
N ARG A 338 -6.75 -3.46 -27.82
CA ARG A 338 -5.72 -4.47 -28.18
C ARG A 338 -4.37 -3.91 -28.62
N THR A 339 -4.10 -2.63 -28.37
CA THR A 339 -2.79 -2.02 -28.58
C THR A 339 -1.75 -2.64 -27.65
N ARG A 340 -0.59 -3.00 -28.20
CA ARG A 340 0.54 -3.54 -27.44
C ARG A 340 1.11 -2.45 -26.53
N THR A 341 1.03 -2.67 -25.23
CA THR A 341 1.57 -1.80 -24.18
C THR A 341 2.85 -2.41 -23.64
N LEU A 342 3.93 -1.63 -23.53
CA LEU A 342 5.23 -2.10 -23.05
C LEU A 342 5.76 -1.19 -21.95
N VAL A 343 6.29 -1.82 -20.90
CA VAL A 343 7.01 -1.16 -19.82
C VAL A 343 8.38 -1.82 -19.69
N GLN A 344 9.42 -1.02 -19.71
CA GLN A 344 10.79 -1.45 -19.45
C GLN A 344 11.53 -0.34 -18.70
N TYR A 345 12.42 -0.73 -17.78
CA TYR A 345 13.36 0.18 -17.13
C TYR A 345 14.70 -0.53 -16.93
N GLN A 346 15.77 0.22 -16.74
CA GLN A 346 17.14 -0.30 -16.64
C GLN A 346 17.62 -0.49 -15.20
N ASP A 347 17.24 0.40 -14.28
CA ASP A 347 17.62 0.32 -12.88
C ASP A 347 16.69 1.15 -11.99
N THR A 348 16.81 0.99 -10.67
CA THR A 348 16.13 1.81 -9.67
C THR A 348 17.13 2.70 -8.93
N LYS A 349 16.81 3.99 -8.80
CA LYS A 349 17.66 4.95 -8.10
C LYS A 349 16.92 5.52 -6.90
N PHE A 350 17.57 5.48 -5.74
CA PHE A 350 17.14 6.18 -4.54
C PHE A 350 17.89 7.50 -4.42
N GLN A 351 17.18 8.62 -4.52
CA GLN A 351 17.73 9.96 -4.27
C GLN A 351 17.23 10.48 -2.92
N LEU A 352 18.15 10.70 -1.98
CA LEU A 352 17.83 11.34 -0.71
C LEU A 352 17.41 12.80 -0.97
N LEU A 353 16.15 13.12 -0.68
CA LEU A 353 15.60 14.47 -0.81
C LEU A 353 15.81 15.29 0.46
N LYS A 354 15.55 14.66 1.62
CA LYS A 354 15.64 15.34 2.92
C LYS A 354 16.13 14.37 3.99
N GLN A 355 17.18 14.78 4.68
CA GLN A 355 17.69 14.09 5.84
C GLN A 355 17.15 14.75 7.11
N ARG A 356 16.54 13.97 8.01
CA ARG A 356 16.07 14.43 9.32
C ARG A 356 16.84 13.71 10.42
N GLU A 357 17.31 14.44 11.44
CA GLU A 357 18.02 13.83 12.59
C GLU A 357 17.11 12.92 13.42
N GLN A 358 15.79 13.14 13.37
CA GLN A 358 14.80 12.29 14.04
C GLN A 358 14.58 10.94 13.31
N ALA A 359 15.04 10.83 12.05
CA ALA A 359 14.93 9.64 11.23
C ALA A 359 15.90 8.53 11.63
N PHE A 360 16.86 8.79 12.53
CA PHE A 360 17.78 7.77 13.05
C PHE A 360 17.11 6.76 14.01
N GLY A 361 15.77 6.69 13.95
CA GLY A 361 14.94 5.85 14.79
C GLY A 361 14.68 6.54 16.13
N TYR A 362 13.46 6.38 16.62
CA TYR A 362 13.17 6.62 18.01
C TYR A 362 14.22 5.86 18.83
N GLN A 363 15.06 6.59 19.57
CA GLN A 363 15.60 6.04 20.80
C GLN A 363 14.34 5.78 21.62
N LYS A 364 13.72 4.60 21.45
CA LYS A 364 12.89 4.06 22.52
C LYS A 364 13.80 4.26 23.72
N PRO A 365 13.42 5.00 24.77
CA PRO A 365 14.07 4.78 26.03
C PRO A 365 13.93 3.26 26.12
N SER A 366 15.04 2.54 25.98
CA SER A 366 15.07 1.22 26.56
C SER A 366 14.48 1.52 27.92
N ASN A 367 13.42 0.82 28.34
CA ASN A 367 13.25 0.64 29.77
C ASN A 367 14.67 0.50 30.26
N LYS A 368 15.17 1.50 30.99
CA LYS A 368 16.53 1.45 31.50
C LYS A 368 16.38 0.24 32.39
N SER A 369 16.66 -0.95 31.85
CA SER A 369 17.23 -2.01 32.61
C SER A 369 18.39 -1.26 33.18
N ASN A 370 18.21 -0.81 34.42
CA ASN A 370 19.21 -0.09 35.16
C ASN A 370 20.35 -1.08 35.14
N LYS A 371 21.25 -0.90 34.15
CA LYS A 371 22.37 -1.80 33.95
C LYS A 371 23.06 -1.71 35.27
N GLN A 372 23.06 -2.82 35.99
CA GLN A 372 23.57 -2.86 37.35
C GLN A 372 25.02 -2.39 37.26
N ASN A 373 25.29 -1.20 37.79
CA ASN A 373 26.63 -0.62 37.76
C ASN A 373 27.43 -1.30 38.87
N LEU A 374 27.91 -2.50 38.59
CA LEU A 374 28.68 -3.34 39.51
C LEU A 374 30.17 -2.96 39.55
N GLY A 375 30.59 -1.90 38.85
CA GLY A 375 31.98 -1.44 38.82
C GLY A 375 32.99 -2.49 38.33
N ILE A 376 32.54 -3.46 37.53
CA ILE A 376 33.37 -4.58 37.09
C ILE A 376 34.33 -4.12 35.99
N VAL A 377 35.63 -4.21 36.26
CA VAL A 377 36.69 -3.94 35.28
C VAL A 377 37.23 -5.26 34.73
N LYS A 378 37.28 -5.40 33.40
CA LYS A 378 37.85 -6.61 32.79
C LYS A 378 39.32 -6.73 33.16
N GLY A 379 39.73 -7.90 33.62
CA GLY A 379 41.10 -8.18 34.08
C GLY A 379 41.28 -8.16 35.60
N THR A 380 40.36 -7.53 36.35
CA THR A 380 40.40 -7.56 37.82
C THR A 380 39.55 -8.70 38.38
N PRO A 381 39.87 -9.24 39.57
CA PRO A 381 39.02 -10.21 40.23
C PRO A 381 37.72 -9.55 40.71
N LEU A 382 36.64 -10.32 40.71
CA LEU A 382 35.37 -9.91 41.33
C LEU A 382 35.50 -9.91 42.87
N PRO A 383 34.61 -9.21 43.60
CA PRO A 383 34.51 -9.32 45.05
C PRO A 383 34.39 -10.79 45.47
N ASN A 384 35.17 -11.20 46.47
CA ASN A 384 35.27 -12.60 46.92
C ASN A 384 35.50 -13.62 45.79
N ARG A 385 36.16 -13.20 44.69
CA ARG A 385 36.38 -14.01 43.47
C ARG A 385 35.09 -14.56 42.89
N GLY A 386 33.98 -13.84 43.06
CA GLY A 386 32.66 -14.23 42.57
C GLY A 386 31.89 -15.19 43.47
N ALA A 387 32.42 -15.57 44.64
CA ALA A 387 31.71 -16.43 45.59
C ALA A 387 30.70 -15.63 46.43
N CYS A 388 29.61 -16.30 46.80
CA CYS A 388 28.60 -15.79 47.74
C CYS A 388 28.40 -16.78 48.89
N GLU A 389 27.58 -16.40 49.88
CA GLU A 389 27.26 -17.26 51.02
C GLU A 389 26.57 -18.56 50.62
N HIS A 390 25.69 -18.50 49.61
CA HIS A 390 24.98 -19.66 49.08
C HIS A 390 25.92 -20.66 48.40
N TYR A 391 26.82 -20.17 47.55
CA TYR A 391 27.77 -20.99 46.78
C TYR A 391 29.21 -20.54 47.00
N LYS A 392 29.76 -20.89 48.16
CA LYS A 392 31.15 -20.61 48.57
C LYS A 392 32.22 -21.19 47.63
N LYS A 393 31.83 -22.11 46.74
CA LYS A 393 32.72 -22.83 45.81
C LYS A 393 32.44 -22.50 44.33
N SER A 394 31.61 -21.50 44.07
CA SER A 394 31.36 -20.94 42.75
C SER A 394 32.16 -19.66 42.62
N TYR A 395 33.07 -19.60 41.65
CA TYR A 395 33.89 -18.42 41.35
C TYR A 395 33.41 -17.77 40.06
N ARG A 396 32.09 -17.63 39.93
CA ARG A 396 31.42 -17.09 38.76
C ARG A 396 30.16 -16.36 39.16
N TRP A 397 29.91 -15.26 38.46
CA TRP A 397 28.61 -14.63 38.45
C TRP A 397 27.86 -15.04 37.19
N PHE A 398 26.54 -14.97 37.23
CA PHE A 398 25.65 -15.36 36.17
C PHE A 398 24.92 -14.15 35.64
N ARG A 399 24.80 -14.06 34.32
CA ARG A 399 23.89 -13.11 33.69
C ARG A 399 22.58 -13.84 33.38
N PHE A 400 21.54 -13.52 34.14
CA PHE A 400 20.23 -14.15 34.02
C PHE A 400 19.46 -13.59 32.82
N PRO A 401 18.93 -14.41 31.89
CA PRO A 401 18.27 -13.93 30.69
C PRO A 401 16.92 -13.26 30.97
N CYS A 402 16.24 -13.64 32.06
CA CYS A 402 14.95 -13.07 32.46
C CYS A 402 15.00 -11.55 32.69
N CYS A 403 16.09 -11.02 33.26
CA CYS A 403 16.24 -9.59 33.58
C CYS A 403 17.57 -8.96 33.13
N ASN A 404 18.48 -9.75 32.55
CA ASN A 404 19.85 -9.38 32.15
C ASN A 404 20.77 -8.83 33.27
N ARG A 405 20.35 -8.93 34.54
CA ARG A 405 21.13 -8.58 35.72
C ARG A 405 22.15 -9.66 36.08
N ILE A 406 23.11 -9.31 36.91
CA ILE A 406 24.25 -10.16 37.25
C ILE A 406 24.21 -10.49 38.74
N TYR A 407 24.19 -11.78 39.06
CA TYR A 407 24.25 -12.25 40.45
C TYR A 407 25.24 -13.40 40.62
N ALA A 408 25.73 -13.60 41.84
CA ALA A 408 26.64 -14.70 42.16
C ALA A 408 25.98 -16.09 42.05
N CYS A 409 24.67 -16.16 42.22
CA CYS A 409 23.89 -17.38 42.10
C CYS A 409 22.41 -17.10 41.84
N ASP A 410 21.67 -18.17 41.56
CA ASP A 410 20.20 -18.24 41.45
C ASP A 410 19.50 -17.71 42.73
N LYS A 411 19.93 -18.15 43.91
CA LYS A 411 19.34 -17.68 45.18
C LYS A 411 19.54 -16.18 45.41
N CYS A 412 20.72 -15.64 45.07
CA CYS A 412 20.97 -14.20 45.15
C CYS A 412 20.10 -13.41 44.19
N HIS A 413 19.74 -13.98 43.04
CA HIS A 413 18.81 -13.36 42.10
C HIS A 413 17.39 -13.33 42.70
N ASP A 414 16.89 -14.48 43.17
CA ASP A 414 15.51 -14.61 43.64
C ASP A 414 15.23 -13.82 44.93
N ILE A 415 16.26 -13.54 45.73
CA ILE A 415 16.14 -12.68 46.92
C ILE A 415 16.00 -11.20 46.54
N ASP A 416 16.64 -10.77 45.45
CA ASP A 416 16.71 -9.36 45.05
C ASP A 416 15.65 -8.98 43.99
N GLN A 417 15.08 -9.96 43.28
CA GLN A 417 14.15 -9.76 42.17
C GLN A 417 12.76 -10.34 42.46
N ASP A 418 11.70 -9.65 42.01
CA ASP A 418 10.30 -10.06 42.19
C ASP A 418 9.87 -11.22 41.25
N HIS A 419 10.81 -11.95 40.67
CA HIS A 419 10.54 -13.07 39.78
C HIS A 419 11.59 -14.17 39.94
N LEU A 420 11.20 -15.40 39.59
CA LEU A 420 12.10 -16.54 39.61
C LEU A 420 13.19 -16.43 38.54
N ASN A 421 14.35 -16.99 38.85
CA ASN A 421 15.45 -17.07 37.90
C ASN A 421 15.15 -18.01 36.72
N GLU A 422 15.64 -17.63 35.55
CA GLU A 422 15.71 -18.49 34.37
C GLU A 422 17.17 -18.95 34.16
N TYR A 423 17.38 -20.16 33.63
CA TYR A 423 18.72 -20.73 33.49
C TYR A 423 19.69 -19.83 32.70
N ALA A 424 20.78 -19.41 33.37
CA ALA A 424 21.76 -18.51 32.79
C ALA A 424 22.70 -19.21 31.79
N LYS A 425 22.73 -18.72 30.55
CA LYS A 425 23.63 -19.20 29.48
C LYS A 425 25.00 -18.52 29.48
N ARG A 426 25.14 -17.38 30.16
CA ARG A 426 26.37 -16.57 30.23
C ARG A 426 26.86 -16.45 31.67
N ILE A 427 28.17 -16.54 31.85
CA ILE A 427 28.85 -16.44 33.13
C ILE A 427 29.97 -15.39 33.05
N ILE A 428 30.29 -14.79 34.19
CA ILE A 428 31.42 -13.88 34.36
C ILE A 428 32.41 -14.55 35.31
N CYS A 429 33.65 -14.69 34.86
CA CYS A 429 34.72 -15.31 35.64
C CYS A 429 35.08 -14.44 36.85
N GLY A 430 35.11 -15.03 38.04
CA GLY A 430 35.46 -14.35 39.28
C GLY A 430 36.93 -13.93 39.41
N TYR A 431 37.82 -14.45 38.56
CA TYR A 431 39.26 -14.15 38.61
C TYR A 431 39.68 -13.01 37.69
N CYS A 432 39.04 -12.87 36.54
CA CYS A 432 39.44 -11.90 35.52
C CYS A 432 38.27 -11.08 34.97
N SER A 433 37.08 -11.23 35.56
CA SER A 433 35.87 -10.50 35.18
C SER A 433 35.52 -10.63 33.70
N PHE A 434 35.94 -11.73 33.07
CA PHE A 434 35.66 -12.01 31.67
C PHE A 434 34.33 -12.72 31.52
N GLU A 435 33.47 -12.19 30.66
CA GLU A 435 32.18 -12.79 30.33
C GLU A 435 32.34 -13.83 29.22
N SER A 436 31.84 -15.05 29.45
CA SER A 436 31.85 -16.15 28.50
C SER A 436 30.54 -16.93 28.55
N MET A 437 30.30 -17.79 27.55
CA MET A 437 29.21 -18.77 27.63
C MET A 437 29.51 -19.81 28.72
N TYR A 438 28.45 -20.38 29.30
CA TYR A 438 28.60 -21.48 30.25
C TYR A 438 29.16 -22.72 29.55
N THR A 439 30.24 -23.27 30.09
CA THR A 439 30.82 -24.55 29.69
C THR A 439 30.78 -25.53 30.86
N LYS A 440 30.52 -26.81 30.58
CA LYS A 440 30.47 -27.87 31.60
C LYS A 440 31.81 -28.08 32.31
N GLU A 441 32.92 -27.80 31.61
CA GLU A 441 34.29 -27.93 32.13
C GLU A 441 34.61 -26.89 33.22
N GLY A 442 33.88 -25.77 33.24
CA GLY A 442 34.02 -24.74 34.26
C GLY A 442 35.31 -23.94 34.17
N THR A 443 36.14 -24.11 33.15
CA THR A 443 37.39 -23.35 32.97
C THR A 443 37.14 -22.04 32.23
N CYS A 444 37.71 -20.93 32.72
CA CYS A 444 37.65 -19.65 32.02
C CYS A 444 38.57 -19.65 30.79
N SER A 445 38.01 -19.38 29.62
CA SER A 445 38.76 -19.33 28.35
C SER A 445 39.85 -18.25 28.29
N ARG A 446 39.80 -17.24 29.18
CA ARG A 446 40.78 -16.14 29.20
C ARG A 446 41.94 -16.39 30.16
N CYS A 447 41.64 -16.74 31.42
CA CYS A 447 42.67 -16.86 32.45
C CYS A 447 42.98 -18.31 32.85
N GLY A 448 42.30 -19.30 32.26
CA GLY A 448 42.53 -20.72 32.54
C GLY A 448 42.10 -21.20 33.93
N ASN A 449 41.57 -20.31 34.78
CA ASN A 449 41.14 -20.68 36.13
C ASN A 449 39.80 -21.42 36.10
N PHE A 450 39.63 -22.38 37.02
CA PHE A 450 38.36 -23.05 37.25
C PHE A 450 37.39 -22.11 37.99
N THR A 451 36.26 -21.85 37.34
CA THR A 451 35.13 -21.06 37.87
C THR A 451 34.23 -21.86 38.82
N THR A 452 34.47 -23.15 38.96
CA THR A 452 33.84 -24.04 39.94
C THR A 452 34.91 -24.79 40.73
N ARG A 453 34.54 -25.41 41.86
CA ARG A 453 35.46 -26.25 42.61
C ARG A 453 36.03 -27.35 41.70
N ARG A 454 37.34 -27.40 41.55
CA ARG A 454 38.03 -28.58 41.03
C ARG A 454 37.70 -29.77 41.93
N GLN A 455 37.13 -30.84 41.36
CA GLN A 455 36.91 -32.08 42.10
C GLN A 455 38.28 -32.58 42.59
N LYS A 456 38.51 -32.54 43.91
CA LYS A 456 39.82 -32.88 44.53
C LYS A 456 39.99 -34.39 44.76
N SER A 457 39.00 -35.21 44.45
CA SER A 457 39.10 -36.66 44.54
C SER A 457 39.07 -37.25 43.14
N ALA A 458 40.24 -37.63 42.61
CA ALA A 458 40.33 -38.33 41.32
C ALA A 458 39.57 -39.68 41.31
N PHE A 459 39.22 -40.21 42.49
CA PHE A 459 38.72 -41.58 42.67
C PHE A 459 37.33 -41.70 43.30
N TRP A 460 36.71 -40.60 43.71
CA TRP A 460 35.41 -40.62 44.40
C TRP A 460 34.39 -39.83 43.60
N GLU A 461 33.25 -40.46 43.28
CA GLU A 461 32.12 -39.76 42.68
C GLU A 461 31.52 -38.79 43.70
N GLY A 462 31.32 -37.56 43.24
CA GLY A 462 31.04 -36.41 44.07
C GLY A 462 29.86 -36.58 45.02
N GLY A 463 30.15 -36.90 46.28
CA GLY A 463 29.25 -36.66 47.42
C GLY A 463 28.59 -37.87 48.06
N GLN A 464 28.65 -39.07 47.47
CA GLN A 464 28.04 -40.28 48.06
C GLN A 464 29.02 -41.38 48.50
N GLY A 465 30.33 -41.13 48.46
CA GLY A 465 31.30 -42.05 49.06
C GLY A 465 31.39 -43.42 48.39
N MET A 466 30.94 -43.57 47.14
CA MET A 466 31.30 -44.69 46.28
C MET A 466 32.52 -44.32 45.43
N ARG A 467 33.48 -45.25 45.34
CA ARG A 467 34.69 -45.10 44.52
C ARG A 467 34.36 -45.48 43.09
N ASP A 468 34.86 -44.69 42.14
CA ASP A 468 34.68 -44.97 40.72
C ASP A 468 35.79 -45.91 40.20
N PRO A 469 35.48 -47.19 39.90
CA PRO A 469 36.48 -48.15 39.46
C PRO A 469 37.04 -47.81 38.06
N ILE A 470 36.34 -47.02 37.23
CA ILE A 470 36.80 -46.64 35.89
C ILE A 470 37.99 -45.67 36.01
N ARG A 471 37.92 -44.74 36.97
CA ARG A 471 38.93 -43.71 37.20
C ARG A 471 40.07 -44.15 38.13
N MET A 472 39.90 -45.26 38.84
CA MET A 472 40.96 -45.88 39.63
C MET A 472 42.04 -46.53 38.77
N SER A 473 43.29 -46.30 39.15
CA SER A 473 44.45 -46.98 38.56
C SER A 473 44.26 -48.50 38.65
N ARG A 474 44.62 -49.22 37.58
CA ARG A 474 44.61 -50.69 37.56
C ARG A 474 45.51 -51.30 38.66
N LYS A 475 46.51 -50.55 39.12
CA LYS A 475 47.45 -50.98 40.17
C LYS A 475 46.97 -50.65 41.59
N ASP A 476 45.82 -50.00 41.74
CA ASP A 476 45.30 -49.66 43.07
C ASP A 476 44.72 -50.92 43.75
N PRO A 477 45.29 -51.38 44.88
CA PRO A 477 44.88 -52.62 45.55
C PRO A 477 43.45 -52.57 46.10
N ARG A 478 42.81 -51.39 46.10
CA ARG A 478 41.45 -51.19 46.58
C ARG A 478 40.41 -51.20 45.45
N LYS A 479 40.82 -51.24 44.17
CA LYS A 479 39.92 -51.19 43.00
C LYS A 479 38.95 -52.36 42.93
N TYR A 480 39.42 -53.54 43.32
CA TYR A 480 38.66 -54.80 43.25
C TYR A 480 38.26 -55.34 44.62
N LYS A 481 38.51 -54.59 45.71
CA LYS A 481 38.14 -55.01 47.07
C LYS A 481 36.70 -54.59 47.38
N ARG A 482 35.90 -55.54 47.88
CA ARG A 482 34.47 -55.38 48.26
C ARG A 482 33.52 -55.11 47.09
N VAL A 483 33.87 -55.60 45.90
CA VAL A 483 32.92 -55.77 44.79
C VAL A 483 32.40 -57.20 44.88
N THR A 484 31.43 -57.41 45.77
CA THR A 484 30.62 -58.63 45.90
C THR A 484 29.20 -58.20 46.13
#